data_AF-A0A7C5STD0-F1
#
_entry.id   AF-A0A7C5STD0-F1
#
_cell.length_a   1.000
_cell.length_b   1.000
_cell.length_c   1.000
_cell.angle_alpha   90.00
_cell.angle_beta   90.00
_cell.angle_gamma   90.00
#
_symmetry.space_group_name_H-M   'P 1'
#
loop_
_entity.id
_entity.type
_entity.pdbx_description
1 polymer ?
#
loop_
_entity_poly.entity_id
_entity_poly.type
_entity_poly.pdbx_seq_one_letter_code
_entity_poly.pdbx_strand_id
1 'polypeptide(L)'
;MINETFVASSPKEAFAQAVEKYGTDDLEIVSAKQLRYDDGQIRAEVVIAVDKALFREKSFGIENFRPKKSTEEAQMLDEIGALKTEIDRMKENLTEDLIKEESVAQ
;
A
#
# COMPACT_ATOMS: atom_id res chain seq x y z
N MET A 1 -6.00 0.05 -19.00
CA MET A 1 -4.58 0.08 -19.42
C MET A 1 -3.87 1.23 -18.73
N ILE A 2 -2.61 1.05 -18.36
CA ILE A 2 -1.68 2.06 -17.86
C ILE A 2 -0.55 2.18 -18.89
N ASN A 3 -0.15 3.41 -19.20
CA ASN A 3 0.99 3.66 -20.07
C ASN A 3 2.23 3.85 -19.19
N GLU A 4 3.21 2.97 -19.33
CA GLU A 4 4.50 3.08 -18.65
C GLU A 4 5.61 3.36 -19.66
N THR A 5 6.55 4.23 -19.29
CA THR A 5 7.69 4.62 -20.14
C THR A 5 8.96 3.99 -19.62
N PHE A 6 9.69 3.31 -20.52
CA PHE A 6 11.01 2.76 -20.28
C PHE A 6 12.06 3.58 -21.03
N VAL A 7 13.16 3.90 -20.36
CA VAL A 7 14.22 4.76 -20.89
C VAL A 7 15.55 4.02 -20.92
N ALA A 8 16.20 3.97 -22.09
CA ALA A 8 17.49 3.33 -22.25
C ALA A 8 18.31 3.97 -23.39
N SER A 9 19.52 3.47 -23.63
CA SER A 9 20.39 3.98 -24.71
C SER A 9 19.82 3.66 -26.09
N SER A 10 19.11 2.54 -26.22
CA SER A 10 18.48 2.10 -27.47
C SER A 10 17.02 1.68 -27.26
N PRO A 11 16.14 1.78 -28.27
CA PRO A 11 14.75 1.33 -28.15
C PRO A 11 14.66 -0.17 -27.80
N LYS A 12 15.61 -0.97 -28.27
CA LYS A 12 15.69 -2.41 -27.96
C LYS A 12 15.96 -2.65 -26.48
N GLU A 13 16.88 -1.90 -25.87
CA GLU A 13 17.16 -2.00 -24.43
C GLU A 13 15.95 -1.54 -23.60
N ALA A 14 15.30 -0.43 -23.99
CA ALA A 14 14.12 0.06 -23.29
C ALA A 14 12.97 -0.96 -23.32
N PHE A 15 12.74 -1.60 -24.48
CA PHE A 15 11.76 -2.67 -24.59
C PHE A 15 12.18 -3.92 -23.79
N ALA A 16 13.47 -4.28 -23.79
CA ALA A 16 13.97 -5.41 -23.01
C ALA A 16 13.74 -5.23 -21.49
N GLN A 17 13.92 -4.02 -20.96
CA GLN A 17 13.59 -3.71 -19.57
C GLN A 17 12.09 -3.92 -19.27
N ALA A 18 11.22 -3.60 -20.23
CA ALA A 18 9.80 -3.83 -20.09
C ALA A 18 9.46 -5.33 -20.07
N VAL A 19 10.05 -6.10 -20.98
CA VAL A 19 9.93 -7.57 -21.01
C VAL A 19 10.44 -8.20 -19.73
N GLU A 20 11.56 -7.73 -19.19
CA GLU A 20 12.12 -8.19 -17.92
C GLU A 20 11.15 -7.92 -16.75
N LYS A 21 10.59 -6.71 -16.67
CA LYS A 21 9.64 -6.34 -15.61
C LYS A 21 8.34 -7.15 -15.67
N TYR A 22 7.79 -7.34 -16.87
CA TYR A 22 6.48 -7.94 -17.06
C TYR A 22 6.51 -9.46 -17.32
N GLY A 23 7.68 -10.01 -17.67
CA GLY A 23 7.88 -11.43 -17.92
C GLY A 23 7.26 -11.94 -19.23
N THR A 24 6.94 -11.05 -20.17
CA THR A 24 6.34 -11.37 -21.47
C THR A 24 6.82 -10.39 -22.54
N ASP A 25 6.95 -10.86 -23.77
CA ASP A 25 7.22 -10.06 -24.97
C ASP A 25 5.94 -9.61 -25.71
N ASP A 26 4.78 -10.14 -25.31
CA ASP A 26 3.46 -9.71 -25.77
C ASP A 26 3.02 -8.40 -25.07
N LEU A 27 3.76 -7.33 -25.35
CA LEU A 27 3.52 -5.98 -24.81
C LEU A 27 3.13 -5.04 -25.94
N GLU A 28 2.02 -4.32 -25.76
CA GLU A 28 1.57 -3.32 -26.72
C GLU A 28 2.44 -2.06 -26.63
N ILE A 29 3.20 -1.76 -27.68
CA ILE A 29 3.98 -0.53 -27.79
C ILE A 29 3.05 0.60 -28.26
N VAL A 30 2.85 1.59 -27.38
CA VAL A 30 2.06 2.80 -27.67
C VAL A 30 2.89 3.83 -28.42
N SER A 31 4.18 3.97 -28.06
CA SER A 31 5.09 4.93 -28.68
C SER A 31 6.54 4.51 -28.50
N ALA A 32 7.38 4.82 -29.49
CA ALA A 32 8.83 4.70 -29.38
C ALA A 32 9.47 5.93 -30.01
N LYS A 33 10.31 6.64 -29.26
CA LYS A 33 10.97 7.88 -29.71
C LYS A 33 12.38 7.97 -29.15
N GLN A 34 13.26 8.65 -29.88
CA GLN A 34 14.59 9.02 -29.40
C GLN A 34 14.61 10.52 -29.14
N LEU A 35 15.04 10.91 -27.95
CA LEU A 35 15.07 12.29 -27.50
C LEU A 35 16.47 12.66 -27.03
N ARG A 36 16.87 13.89 -27.34
CA ARG A 36 18.06 14.52 -26.75
C ARG A 36 17.66 15.17 -25.44
N TYR A 37 18.30 14.78 -24.35
CA TYR A 37 18.09 15.35 -23.02
C TYR A 37 19.00 16.56 -22.80
N ASP A 38 18.73 17.33 -21.74
CA ASP A 38 19.46 18.57 -21.41
C ASP A 38 20.95 18.33 -21.11
N ASP A 39 21.33 17.10 -20.75
CA ASP A 39 22.72 16.66 -20.61
C ASP A 39 23.43 16.40 -21.94
N GLY A 40 22.75 16.64 -23.07
CA GLY A 40 23.25 16.44 -24.42
C GLY A 40 23.21 14.99 -24.89
N GLN A 41 22.83 14.02 -24.04
CA GLN A 41 22.75 12.62 -24.39
C GLN A 41 21.44 12.30 -25.12
N ILE A 42 21.51 11.36 -26.07
CA ILE A 42 20.33 10.82 -26.74
C ILE A 42 19.92 9.55 -26.01
N ARG A 43 18.66 9.46 -25.60
CA ARG A 43 18.06 8.23 -25.05
C ARG A 43 16.80 7.87 -25.80
N ALA A 44 16.49 6.59 -25.80
CA ALA A 44 15.24 6.07 -26.32
C ALA A 44 14.20 5.99 -25.20
N GLU A 45 13.00 6.47 -25.48
CA GLU A 45 11.81 6.26 -24.65
C GLU A 45 10.86 5.30 -25.39
N VAL A 46 10.52 4.19 -24.75
CA VAL A 46 9.50 3.24 -25.23
C VAL A 46 8.33 3.26 -24.24
N VAL A 47 7.15 3.60 -24.73
CA VAL A 47 5.91 3.62 -23.97
C VAL A 47 5.13 2.36 -24.30
N ILE A 48 4.79 1.57 -23.28
CA ILE A 48 3.95 0.38 -23.42
C ILE A 48 2.64 0.53 -22.68
N ALA A 49 1.59 -0.13 -23.18
CA ALA A 49 0.32 -0.26 -22.50
C ALA A 49 0.28 -1.60 -21.75
N VAL A 50 -0.01 -1.54 -20.45
CA VAL A 50 -0.12 -2.72 -19.59
C VAL A 50 -1.43 -2.71 -18.81
N ASP A 51 -1.90 -3.90 -18.44
CA ASP A 51 -3.06 -4.02 -17.57
C ASP A 51 -2.76 -3.36 -16.20
N LYS A 52 -3.79 -2.72 -15.62
CA LYS A 52 -3.63 -1.98 -14.36
C LYS A 52 -3.33 -2.90 -13.18
N ALA A 53 -3.88 -4.12 -13.16
CA ALA A 53 -3.57 -5.09 -12.12
C ALA A 53 -2.13 -5.60 -12.25
N LEU A 54 -1.71 -5.95 -13.46
CA LEU A 54 -0.34 -6.39 -13.73
C LEU A 54 0.70 -5.29 -13.41
N PHE A 55 0.47 -4.04 -13.86
CA PHE A 55 1.31 -2.89 -13.52
C PHE A 55 1.51 -2.76 -12.02
N ARG A 56 0.41 -2.86 -11.26
CA ARG A 56 0.45 -2.74 -9.79
C ARG A 56 1.22 -3.87 -9.13
N GLU A 57 0.95 -5.11 -9.53
CA GLU A 57 1.63 -6.29 -8.99
C GLU A 57 3.15 -6.19 -9.20
N LYS A 58 3.59 -5.88 -10.43
CA LYS A 58 5.02 -5.82 -10.78
C LYS A 58 5.73 -4.60 -10.23
N SER A 59 5.04 -3.46 -10.09
CA SER A 59 5.67 -2.21 -9.63
C SER A 59 5.71 -2.06 -8.12
N PHE A 60 4.72 -2.60 -7.40
CA PHE A 60 4.60 -2.41 -5.96
C PHE A 60 4.62 -3.72 -5.16
N GLY A 61 4.67 -4.89 -5.79
CA GLY A 61 4.72 -6.18 -5.09
C GLY A 61 3.39 -6.57 -4.43
N ILE A 62 3.22 -7.87 -4.18
CA ILE A 62 1.96 -8.47 -3.66
C ILE A 62 1.68 -8.02 -2.21
N GLU A 63 2.72 -7.76 -1.40
CA GLU A 63 2.55 -7.39 0.02
C GLU A 63 1.88 -6.03 0.23
N ASN A 64 2.01 -5.11 -0.73
CA ASN A 64 1.31 -3.82 -0.71
C ASN A 64 -0.20 -3.95 -1.01
N PHE A 65 -0.68 -5.17 -1.32
CA PHE A 65 -2.05 -5.45 -1.73
C PHE A 65 -2.74 -6.57 -0.95
N ARG A 66 -2.25 -6.96 0.24
CA ARG A 66 -3.25 -7.31 1.24
C ARG A 66 -4.09 -6.04 1.37
N PRO A 67 -5.41 -6.03 1.05
CA PRO A 67 -6.25 -5.01 1.66
C PRO A 67 -5.82 -5.06 3.12
N LYS A 68 -5.46 -3.93 3.74
CA LYS A 68 -5.40 -3.91 5.20
C LYS A 68 -6.73 -4.52 5.58
N LYS A 69 -6.71 -5.80 5.97
CA LYS A 69 -7.92 -6.46 6.42
C LYS A 69 -8.39 -5.47 7.47
N SER A 70 -9.68 -5.27 7.52
CA SER A 70 -10.35 -4.61 8.63
C SER A 70 -9.81 -5.01 10.03
N THR A 71 -8.94 -6.02 10.15
CA THR A 71 -8.14 -6.38 11.31
C THR A 71 -7.47 -5.24 12.07
N GLU A 72 -6.77 -4.26 11.49
CA GLU A 72 -6.07 -3.28 12.36
C GLU A 72 -7.07 -2.35 13.06
N GLU A 73 -8.04 -1.84 12.31
CA GLU A 73 -9.11 -0.99 12.84
C GLU A 73 -10.10 -1.79 13.72
N ALA A 74 -10.40 -3.05 13.38
CA ALA A 74 -11.22 -3.95 14.19
C ALA A 74 -10.51 -4.42 15.46
N GLN A 75 -9.19 -4.66 15.43
CA GLN A 75 -8.38 -4.96 16.61
C GLN A 75 -8.34 -3.75 17.54
N MET A 76 -8.15 -2.55 17.00
CA MET A 76 -8.25 -1.31 17.78
C MET A 76 -9.64 -1.14 18.40
N LEU A 77 -10.73 -1.42 17.67
CA LEU A 77 -12.08 -1.35 18.19
C LEU A 77 -12.35 -2.40 19.29
N ASP A 78 -11.80 -3.61 19.15
CA ASP A 78 -11.91 -4.68 20.15
C ASP A 78 -11.12 -4.32 21.43
N GLU A 79 -9.90 -3.80 21.29
CA GLU A 79 -9.10 -3.27 22.40
C GLU A 79 -9.81 -2.12 23.13
N ILE A 80 -10.45 -1.19 22.38
CA ILE A 80 -11.26 -0.12 22.97
C ILE A 80 -12.46 -0.70 23.76
N GLY A 81 -13.09 -1.76 23.27
CA GLY A 81 -14.19 -2.43 23.95
C GLY A 81 -13.75 -3.08 25.26
N ALA A 82 -12.62 -3.78 25.24
CA ALA A 82 -12.03 -4.38 26.44
C ALA A 82 -11.65 -3.32 27.48
N LEU A 83 -10.99 -2.23 27.06
CA LEU A 83 -10.61 -1.12 27.94
C LEU A 83 -11.82 -0.42 28.58
N LYS A 84 -12.92 -0.24 27.85
CA LYS A 84 -14.15 0.33 28.42
C LYS A 84 -14.74 -0.56 29.51
N THR A 85 -14.77 -1.87 29.28
CA THR A 85 -15.26 -2.84 30.27
C THR A 85 -14.41 -2.84 31.53
N GLU A 86 -13.08 -2.76 31.38
CA GLU A 86 -12.14 -2.63 32.50
C GLU A 86 -12.41 -1.35 33.32
N ILE A 87 -12.60 -0.22 32.64
CA ILE A 87 -12.90 1.08 33.27
C ILE A 87 -14.23 1.03 34.04
N ASP A 88 -15.27 0.44 33.47
CA ASP A 88 -16.57 0.39 34.13
C ASP A 88 -16.53 -0.51 35.38
N ARG A 89 -15.81 -1.63 35.32
CA ARG A 89 -15.55 -2.46 36.51
C ARG A 89 -14.75 -1.73 37.59
N MET A 90 -13.75 -0.94 37.20
CA MET A 90 -12.98 -0.12 38.15
C MET A 90 -13.86 0.94 38.82
N LYS A 91 -14.79 1.56 38.08
CA LYS A 91 -15.75 2.51 38.65
C LYS A 91 -16.74 1.86 39.62
N GLU A 92 -17.25 0.68 39.28
CA GLU A 92 -18.15 -0.09 40.15
C GLU A 92 -17.45 -0.41 41.47
N ASN A 93 -16.23 -0.96 41.42
CA ASN A 93 -15.44 -1.24 42.62
C ASN A 93 -15.19 0.02 43.46
N LEU A 94 -14.80 1.13 42.82
CA LEU A 94 -14.56 2.40 43.54
C LEU A 94 -15.84 2.91 44.22
N THR A 95 -16.99 2.74 43.57
CA THR A 95 -18.30 3.14 44.11
C THR A 95 -18.69 2.24 45.28
N GLU A 96 -18.46 0.92 45.18
CA GLU A 96 -18.68 0.01 46.29
C GLU A 96 -17.78 0.30 47.50
N ASP A 97 -16.52 0.66 47.26
CA ASP A 97 -15.57 0.99 48.32
C ASP A 97 -15.97 2.29 49.03
N LEU A 98 -16.42 3.31 48.28
CA LEU A 98 -16.96 4.56 48.84
C LEU A 98 -18.23 4.32 49.68
N ILE A 99 -19.14 3.47 49.20
CA ILE A 99 -20.37 3.11 49.94
C ILE A 99 -20.02 2.34 51.24
N LYS A 100 -19.03 1.44 51.19
CA LYS A 100 -18.56 0.72 52.37
C LYS A 100 -17.90 1.65 53.39
N GLU A 101 -17.08 2.60 52.95
CA GLU A 101 -16.45 3.59 53.85
C GLU A 101 -17.48 4.51 54.53
N GLU A 102 -18.52 4.96 53.83
CA GLU A 102 -19.62 5.72 54.45
C GLU A 102 -20.43 4.90 55.46
N SER A 103 -20.64 3.60 55.21
CA SER A 103 -21.40 2.72 56.11
C SER A 103 -20.67 2.37 57.41
N VAL A 104 -19.33 2.46 57.42
CA VAL A 104 -18.49 2.19 58.61
C VAL A 104 -18.29 3.45 59.45
N ALA A 105 -18.59 4.64 58.90
CA ALA A 105 -18.46 5.93 59.57
C ALA A 105 -19.76 6.44 60.26
N GLN A 106 -20.84 5.65 60.24
CA GLN A 106 -22.11 5.94 60.93
C GLN A 106 -22.30 5.12 62.22
#